data_AF-A9KPB4-F1
#
_entry.id   AF-A9KPB4-F1
#
_cell.length_a   1.000
_cell.length_b   1.000
_cell.length_c   1.000
_cell.angle_alpha   90.00
_cell.angle_beta   90.00
_cell.angle_gamma   90.00
#
_symmetry.space_group_name_H-M   'P 1'
#
loop_
_entity.id
_entity.type
_entity.pdbx_description
1 polymer ?
#
loop_
_entity_poly.entity_id
_entity_poly.type
_entity_poly.pdbx_seq_one_letter_code
_entity_poly.pdbx_strand_id
1 'polypeptide(L)' 'MLITGDASNNSLGFSIGVESGTYNENITYSKLSFDKLVKFAKAYPRVELVFGHEVSGLFDIVYMKL' A
#
# COMPACT_ATOMS: atom_id res chain seq x y z
N MET A 1 6.67 -0.11 11.59
CA MET A 1 6.43 -0.83 10.34
C MET A 1 4.92 -1.04 10.18
N LEU A 2 4.39 -0.83 8.98
CA LEU A 2 2.99 -1.10 8.60
C LEU A 2 3.01 -2.19 7.52
N ILE A 3 2.40 -3.34 7.82
CA ILE A 3 2.26 -4.45 6.87
C ILE A 3 0.88 -4.30 6.20
N THR A 4 0.82 -4.19 4.88
CA THR A 4 -0.43 -3.93 4.15
C THR A 4 -1.16 -5.20 3.73
N GLY A 5 -0.45 -6.33 3.59
CA GLY A 5 -1.01 -7.55 3.00
C GLY A 5 -1.65 -7.27 1.63
N ASP A 6 -2.73 -7.98 1.32
CA ASP A 6 -3.40 -7.87 0.01
C ASP A 6 -4.22 -6.57 -0.15
N ALA A 7 -4.32 -5.76 0.91
CA ALA A 7 -4.90 -4.43 0.81
C ALA A 7 -4.02 -3.50 -0.04
N SER A 8 -2.72 -3.79 -0.16
CA SER A 8 -1.84 -3.17 -1.14
C SER A 8 -0.67 -4.09 -1.49
N ASN A 9 -0.58 -4.46 -2.76
CA ASN A 9 0.29 -5.54 -3.20
C ASN A 9 1.74 -5.11 -3.46
N ASN A 10 1.95 -3.88 -3.91
CA ASN A 10 3.28 -3.35 -4.22
C ASN A 10 3.34 -1.82 -4.07
N SER A 11 4.56 -1.33 -3.93
CA SER A 11 4.92 0.07 -3.77
C SER A 11 4.45 0.95 -4.93
N LEU A 12 4.59 0.48 -6.17
CA LEU A 12 4.16 1.22 -7.36
C LEU A 12 2.67 1.51 -7.32
N GLY A 13 1.84 0.47 -7.12
CA GLY A 13 0.40 0.60 -7.01
C GLY A 13 -0.01 1.52 -5.87
N PHE A 14 0.62 1.37 -4.71
CA PHE A 14 0.38 2.27 -3.58
C PHE A 14 0.70 3.73 -3.92
N SER A 15 1.81 4.00 -4.59
CA SER A 15 2.28 5.35 -4.91
C SER A 15 1.39 6.11 -5.89
N ILE A 16 0.83 5.40 -6.88
CA ILE A 16 -0.04 6.00 -7.90
C ILE A 16 -1.53 5.93 -7.53
N GLY A 17 -1.85 5.41 -6.33
CA GLY A 17 -3.23 5.32 -5.83
C GLY A 17 -4.04 4.17 -6.42
N VAL A 18 -3.40 3.10 -6.88
CA VAL A 18 -4.08 1.88 -7.33
C VAL A 18 -4.54 1.07 -6.13
N GLU A 19 -5.85 0.86 -6.07
CA GLU A 19 -6.55 0.10 -5.04
C GLU A 19 -6.37 -1.42 -5.22
N SER A 20 -6.95 -2.19 -4.31
CA SER A 20 -7.02 -3.66 -4.39
C SER A 20 -7.57 -4.11 -5.75
N GLY A 21 -6.91 -5.10 -6.36
CA GLY A 21 -7.22 -5.55 -7.70
C GLY A 21 -8.52 -6.37 -7.81
N THR A 22 -8.62 -7.16 -8.88
CA THR A 22 -9.79 -7.97 -9.26
C THR A 22 -10.22 -9.01 -8.22
N TYR A 23 -9.32 -9.40 -7.31
CA TYR A 23 -9.61 -10.32 -6.21
C TYR A 23 -10.07 -9.54 -4.98
N ASN A 24 -11.35 -9.20 -4.94
CA ASN A 24 -11.98 -8.62 -3.77
C ASN A 24 -13.43 -9.08 -3.66
N GLU A 25 -13.93 -9.24 -2.43
CA GLU A 25 -15.35 -9.51 -2.18
C GLU A 25 -16.20 -8.23 -2.27
N ASN A 26 -15.58 -7.07 -1.99
CA ASN A 26 -16.25 -5.77 -1.99
C ASN A 26 -15.26 -4.62 -2.32
N ILE A 27 -15.48 -3.99 -3.46
CA ILE A 27 -14.61 -2.93 -3.97
C ILE A 27 -14.69 -1.64 -3.12
N THR A 28 -15.84 -1.35 -2.53
CA THR A 28 -16.01 -0.17 -1.67
C THR A 28 -15.21 -0.29 -0.38
N TYR A 29 -15.23 -1.46 0.27
CA TYR A 29 -14.41 -1.69 1.46
C TYR A 29 -12.92 -1.77 1.15
N SER A 30 -12.58 -2.27 -0.04
CA SER A 30 -11.21 -2.29 -0.56
C SER A 30 -10.66 -0.86 -0.68
N LYS A 31 -11.42 0.04 -1.34
CA LYS A 31 -11.12 1.47 -1.42
C LYS A 31 -10.95 2.12 -0.05
N LEU A 32 -11.91 1.90 0.85
CA LEU A 32 -11.87 2.47 2.19
C LEU A 32 -10.66 2.01 3.00
N SER A 33 -10.23 0.76 2.80
CA SER A 33 -9.04 0.21 3.46
C SER A 33 -7.78 0.83 2.88
N PHE A 34 -7.67 0.95 1.56
CA PHE A 34 -6.57 1.62 0.89
C PHE A 34 -6.43 3.08 1.32
N ASP A 35 -7.54 3.85 1.36
CA ASP A 35 -7.55 5.24 1.80
C ASP A 35 -7.05 5.40 3.24
N LYS A 36 -7.37 4.45 4.13
CA LYS A 36 -6.86 4.44 5.52
C LYS A 36 -5.36 4.23 5.55
N LEU A 37 -4.82 3.30 4.75
CA LEU A 37 -3.38 3.06 4.66
C LEU A 37 -2.65 4.30 4.15
N VAL A 38 -3.15 4.95 3.10
CA VAL A 38 -2.56 6.18 2.54
C VAL A 38 -2.57 7.31 3.58
N LYS A 39 -3.70 7.52 4.28
CA LYS A 39 -3.79 8.52 5.34
C LYS A 39 -2.80 8.24 6.47
N PHE A 40 -2.67 6.99 6.89
CA PHE A 40 -1.72 6.60 7.92
C PHE A 40 -0.26 6.84 7.48
N ALA A 41 0.10 6.40 6.29
CA ALA A 41 1.46 6.58 5.75
C ALA A 41 1.85 8.06 5.65
N LYS A 42 0.91 8.92 5.23
CA LYS A 42 1.10 10.38 5.21
C LYS A 42 1.29 10.99 6.60
N ALA A 43 0.53 10.54 7.59
CA ALA A 43 0.64 11.02 8.95
C ALA A 43 1.95 10.59 9.64
N TYR A 44 2.52 9.45 9.23
CA TYR A 44 3.70 8.85 9.85
C TYR A 44 4.77 8.48 8.81
N PRO A 45 5.44 9.47 8.18
CA PRO A 45 6.36 9.25 7.06
C PRO A 45 7.65 8.48 7.43
N ARG A 46 7.88 8.22 8.72
CA ARG A 46 9.01 7.39 9.20
C ARG A 46 8.64 5.93 9.39
N VAL A 47 7.37 5.56 9.21
CA VAL A 47 6.95 4.16 9.28
C VAL A 47 7.27 3.49 7.95
N GLU A 48 8.10 2.45 8.02
CA GLU A 48 8.33 1.55 6.91
C GLU A 48 7.03 0.85 6.48
N LEU A 49 6.74 0.88 5.17
CA LEU A 49 5.63 0.16 4.53
C LEU A 49 6.14 -1.17 3.98
N VAL A 50 5.43 -2.26 4.27
CA VAL A 50 5.72 -3.60 3.76
C VAL A 50 4.51 -4.13 3.00
N PHE A 51 4.67 -4.38 1.70
CA PHE A 51 3.59 -4.74 0.79
C PHE A 51 3.41 -6.26 0.66
N GLY A 52 2.18 -6.71 0.36
CA GLY A 52 1.80 -8.13 0.43
C GLY A 52 2.44 -9.04 -0.63
N HIS A 53 2.67 -8.51 -1.84
CA HIS A 53 3.19 -9.27 -2.98
C HIS A 53 4.32 -8.54 -3.69
N GLU A 54 5.11 -7.77 -2.94
CA GLU A 54 6.30 -7.13 -3.48
C GLU A 54 7.32 -8.21 -3.86
N VAL A 55 7.61 -8.33 -5.15
CA VAL A 55 8.62 -9.28 -5.62
C VAL A 55 9.97 -8.60 -5.43
N SER A 56 10.69 -9.01 -4.39
CA SER A 56 12.01 -8.48 -4.05
C SER A 56 12.96 -8.61 -5.24
N GLY A 57 13.31 -7.48 -5.86
CA GLY A 57 14.14 -7.40 -7.06
C GLY A 57 14.03 -6.07 -7.80
N LEU A 58 12.93 -5.32 -7.62
CA LEU A 58 12.78 -3.96 -8.12
C LEU A 58 12.70 -2.96 -6.95
N PHE A 59 13.84 -2.34 -6.69
CA PHE A 59 14.07 -1.03 -6.08
C PHE A 59 13.39 -0.67 -4.76
N ASP A 60 14.30 -0.53 -3.79
CA ASP A 60 14.30 0.47 -2.73
C ASP A 60 13.34 0.26 -1.57
N ILE A 61 13.93 0.28 -0.38
CA ILE A 61 13.28 0.81 0.82
C ILE A 61 12.81 2.20 0.42
N VAL A 62 11.57 2.29 -0.07
CA VAL A 62 11.03 3.54 -0.57
C VAL A 62 10.79 4.40 0.66
N TYR A 63 11.76 5.27 0.96
CA TYR A 63 11.50 6.48 1.73
C TYR A 63 10.55 7.34 0.88
N MET A 64 9.28 6.95 0.83
CA MET A 64 8.26 7.76 0.17
C MET A 64 8.09 9.03 0.98
N LYS A 65 8.61 10.13 0.44
CA LYS A 65 8.03 11.46 0.70
C LYS A 65 6.65 11.48 0.03
N LEU A 66 5.63 11.04 0.77
CA LEU A 66 4.21 11.22 0.42
C LEU A 66 3.78 12.69 0.59
#